data_AF-A0AAJ0C715-F1
#
_entry.id   AF-A0AAJ0C715-F1
#
_cell.length_a   1.000
_cell.length_b   1.000
_cell.length_c   1.000
_cell.angle_alpha   90.00
_cell.angle_beta   90.00
_cell.angle_gamma   90.00
#
_symmetry.space_group_name_H-M   'P 1'
#
loop_
_entity.id
_entity.type
_entity.pdbx_description
1 polymer ?
#
loop_
_entity_poly.entity_id
_entity_poly.type
_entity_poly.pdbx_seq_one_letter_code
_entity_poly.pdbx_strand_id
1 'polypeptide(L)'
;MATSIRSIKALVPLLDRVLVQRIKAEAKTASGIFLPESSVKELNEAKVLAVGPGGLDKDGKRLPMGVQNGDRVLIPQYGGSPVKVGEDEFHLFRDSE
;
A
#
# COMPACT_ATOMS: atom_id res chain seq x y z
N MET A 1 18.81 -2.85 -17.19
CA MET A 1 19.15 -1.56 -16.55
C MET A 1 18.19 -1.35 -15.40
N ALA A 2 18.54 -1.85 -14.22
CA ALA A 2 17.70 -1.74 -13.04
C ALA A 2 18.03 -0.41 -12.35
N THR A 3 17.20 0.61 -12.58
CA THR A 3 17.23 1.85 -11.80
C THR A 3 16.87 1.46 -10.36
N SER A 4 17.87 1.18 -9.53
CA SER A 4 17.69 0.81 -8.13
C SER A 4 17.02 1.96 -7.40
N ILE A 5 15.73 1.82 -7.12
CA ILE A 5 15.02 2.69 -6.18
C ILE A 5 15.73 2.51 -4.83
N ARG A 6 16.49 3.51 -4.39
CA ARG A 6 17.31 3.43 -3.17
C ARG A 6 16.49 3.56 -1.88
N SER A 7 15.27 4.09 -1.96
CA SER A 7 14.42 4.35 -0.78
C SER A 7 12.95 4.44 -1.18
N ILE A 8 12.10 3.68 -0.49
CA ILE A 8 10.64 3.72 -0.66
C ILE A 8 10.05 5.08 -0.26
N LYS A 9 10.66 5.78 0.72
CA LYS A 9 10.23 7.13 1.16
C LYS A 9 10.46 8.21 0.09
N ALA A 10 11.36 7.97 -0.85
CA ALA A 10 11.60 8.89 -1.96
C ALA A 10 10.63 8.66 -3.13
N LEU A 11 9.84 7.59 -3.09
CA LEU A 11 8.89 7.27 -4.14
C LEU A 11 7.60 8.06 -3.92
N VAL A 12 7.34 9.00 -4.82
CA VAL A 12 6.12 9.81 -4.81
C VAL A 12 5.15 9.25 -5.85
N PRO A 13 3.98 8.72 -5.45
CA PRO A 13 2.94 8.31 -6.38
C PRO A 13 2.43 9.49 -7.21
N LEU A 14 2.09 9.24 -8.48
CA LEU A 14 1.52 10.25 -9.37
C LEU A 14 -0.01 10.19 -9.39
N LEU A 15 -0.64 11.36 -9.53
CA LEU A 15 -2.09 11.55 -9.60
C LEU A 15 -2.79 11.04 -8.34
N ASP A 16 -3.78 10.17 -8.52
CA ASP A 16 -4.67 9.54 -7.55
C ASP A 16 -4.11 8.22 -6.99
N ARG A 17 -2.80 8.01 -7.07
CA ARG A 17 -2.19 6.75 -6.63
C ARG A 17 -1.76 6.78 -5.17
N VAL A 18 -1.88 5.65 -4.51
CA VAL A 18 -1.52 5.42 -3.10
C VAL A 18 -0.57 4.25 -3.02
N LEU A 19 0.59 4.48 -2.41
CA LEU A 19 1.58 3.44 -2.14
C LEU A 19 1.35 2.88 -0.73
N VAL A 20 1.13 1.58 -0.65
CA VAL A 20 0.81 0.88 0.59
C VAL A 20 1.72 -0.31 0.81
N GLN A 21 1.90 -0.67 2.08
CA GLN A 21 2.57 -1.88 2.52
C GLN A 21 1.57 -2.79 3.25
N ARG A 22 1.40 -4.03 2.79
CA ARG A 22 0.55 -5.02 3.46
C ARG A 22 1.09 -5.31 4.85
N ILE A 23 0.20 -5.37 5.83
CA ILE A 23 0.55 -5.73 7.19
C ILE A 23 0.60 -7.26 7.25
N LYS A 24 1.74 -7.81 7.68
CA LYS A 24 1.89 -9.26 7.88
C LYS A 24 1.00 -9.69 9.04
N ALA A 25 0.23 -10.76 8.85
CA ALA A 25 -0.58 -11.31 9.94
C ALA A 25 0.32 -11.84 11.07
N GLU A 26 -0.09 -11.59 12.30
CA GLU A 26 0.58 -12.15 13.48
C GLU A 26 0.40 -13.67 13.48
N ALA A 27 1.51 -14.41 13.56
CA ALA A 27 1.48 -15.87 13.63
C ALA A 27 0.86 -16.41 14.94
N LYS A 28 0.61 -15.53 15.92
CA LYS A 28 0.09 -15.88 17.24
C LYS A 28 -1.35 -15.36 17.36
N THR A 29 -2.28 -16.26 17.61
CA THR A 29 -3.66 -15.87 17.91
C THR A 29 -3.76 -15.22 19.30
N ALA A 30 -4.86 -14.50 19.56
CA ALA A 30 -5.16 -13.92 20.88
C ALA A 30 -5.17 -14.96 22.02
N SER A 31 -5.38 -16.25 21.70
CA SER A 31 -5.35 -17.37 22.65
C SER A 31 -3.96 -17.99 22.85
N GLY A 32 -2.93 -17.48 22.17
CA GLY A 32 -1.55 -17.94 22.28
C GLY A 32 -1.18 -19.15 21.41
N ILE A 33 -2.06 -19.54 20.49
CA ILE A 33 -1.81 -20.66 19.57
C ILE A 33 -1.01 -20.12 18.37
N PHE A 34 0.08 -20.81 18.02
CA PHE A 34 0.84 -20.51 16.82
C PHE A 34 0.15 -21.14 15.60
N LEU A 35 -0.21 -20.30 14.63
CA LEU A 35 -0.66 -20.75 13.32
C LEU A 35 0.55 -21.22 12.49
N PRO A 36 0.44 -22.34 11.76
CA PRO A 36 1.45 -22.70 10.78
C PRO A 36 1.52 -21.60 9.69
N GLU A 37 2.73 -21.34 9.18
CA GLU A 37 2.98 -20.27 8.20
C GLU A 37 2.07 -20.35 6.96
N SER A 38 1.63 -21.56 6.59
CA SER A 38 0.70 -21.81 5.49
C SER A 38 -0.75 -21.33 5.72
N SER A 39 -1.12 -21.03 6.97
CA SER A 39 -2.46 -20.54 7.35
C SER A 39 -2.51 -19.03 7.58
N VAL A 40 -1.37 -18.35 7.46
CA VAL A 40 -1.26 -16.90 7.58
C VAL A 40 -1.80 -16.28 6.30
N LYS A 41 -3.11 -15.99 6.29
CA LYS A 41 -3.73 -15.26 5.18
C LYS A 41 -3.12 -13.87 5.08
N GLU A 42 -2.82 -13.43 3.85
CA GLU A 42 -2.53 -12.03 3.59
C GLU A 42 -3.68 -11.19 4.13
N LEU A 43 -3.39 -10.34 5.09
CA LEU A 43 -4.39 -9.40 5.56
C LEU A 43 -4.66 -8.41 4.44
N ASN A 44 -5.94 -8.09 4.29
CA ASN A 44 -6.38 -6.97 3.47
C ASN A 44 -6.06 -5.63 4.13
N GLU A 45 -5.38 -5.63 5.26
CA GLU A 45 -4.93 -4.40 5.92
C GLU A 45 -3.56 -3.99 5.40
N ALA A 46 -3.44 -2.71 5.05
CA ALA A 46 -2.20 -2.12 4.61
C ALA A 46 -1.97 -0.78 5.31
N LYS A 47 -0.70 -0.39 5.42
CA LYS A 47 -0.28 0.92 5.89
C LYS A 47 0.08 1.80 4.71
N VAL A 48 -0.45 3.02 4.68
CA VAL A 48 -0.13 4.01 3.65
C VAL A 48 1.26 4.58 3.90
N LEU A 49 2.13 4.50 2.88
CA LEU A 49 3.50 5.01 2.94
C LEU A 49 3.66 6.33 2.21
N ALA A 50 3.00 6.46 1.05
CA ALA A 50 3.03 7.65 0.24
C ALA A 50 1.70 7.82 -0.48
N VAL A 51 1.27 9.07 -0.60
CA VAL A 51 0.03 9.46 -1.29
C VAL A 51 0.39 10.41 -2.42
N GLY A 52 -0.26 10.24 -3.57
CA GLY A 52 -0.12 11.17 -4.70
C GLY A 52 -0.79 12.53 -4.44
N PRO A 53 -0.56 13.51 -5.32
CA PRO A 53 -1.12 14.85 -5.19
C PRO A 53 -2.65 14.95 -5.41
N GLY A 54 -3.31 13.85 -5.79
CA GLY A 54 -4.73 13.83 -6.13
C GLY A 54 -4.99 13.81 -7.64
N GLY A 55 -6.13 13.26 -8.03
CA GLY A 55 -6.65 13.33 -9.40
C GLY A 55 -7.01 14.77 -9.80
N LEU A 56 -7.11 15.03 -11.10
CA LEU A 56 -7.63 16.31 -11.60
C LEU A 56 -9.11 16.15 -11.95
N ASP A 57 -9.92 17.10 -11.52
CA ASP A 57 -11.30 17.23 -11.98
C ASP A 57 -11.36 17.82 -13.39
N LYS A 58 -12.54 17.81 -14.02
CA LYS A 58 -12.81 18.36 -15.36
C LYS A 58 -12.41 19.84 -15.48
N ASP A 59 -12.44 20.56 -14.37
CA ASP A 59 -12.06 21.98 -14.27
C ASP A 59 -10.56 22.19 -13.99
N GLY A 60 -9.76 21.13 -13.95
CA GLY A 60 -8.31 21.19 -13.68
C GLY A 60 -7.95 21.42 -12.21
N LYS A 61 -8.94 21.40 -11.30
CA LYS A 61 -8.70 21.43 -9.85
C LYS A 61 -8.25 20.06 -9.35
N ARG A 62 -7.31 20.04 -8.41
CA ARG A 62 -6.88 18.80 -7.75
C ARG A 62 -7.94 18.36 -6.75
N LEU A 63 -8.38 17.12 -6.87
CA LEU A 63 -9.21 16.44 -5.89
C LEU A 63 -8.30 15.98 -4.74
N PRO A 64 -8.59 16.38 -3.49
CA PRO A 64 -7.81 15.90 -2.35
C PRO A 64 -7.99 14.38 -2.21
N MET A 65 -6.91 13.70 -1.85
CA MET A 65 -6.92 12.26 -1.61
C MET A 65 -7.65 11.95 -0.31
N GLY A 66 -8.37 10.83 -0.27
CA GLY A 66 -9.14 10.38 0.90
C GLY A 66 -8.27 9.86 2.05
N VAL A 67 -6.99 9.58 1.79
CA VAL A 67 -6.04 8.96 2.72
C VAL A 67 -4.78 9.79 2.91
N GLN A 68 -4.12 9.64 4.05
CA GLN A 68 -2.87 10.31 4.40
C GLN A 68 -1.74 9.32 4.68
N ASN A 69 -0.51 9.82 4.64
CA ASN A 69 0.67 9.03 5.00
C ASN A 69 0.58 8.55 6.44
N GLY A 70 0.69 7.23 6.65
CA GLY A 70 0.64 6.60 7.96
C GLY A 70 -0.70 5.97 8.31
N ASP A 71 -1.75 6.23 7.53
CA ASP A 71 -3.07 5.66 7.75
C ASP A 71 -3.08 4.14 7.56
N ARG A 72 -4.02 3.49 8.26
CA ARG A 72 -4.29 2.06 8.12
C ARG A 72 -5.54 1.91 7.26
N VAL A 73 -5.40 1.26 6.12
CA VAL A 73 -6.46 1.13 5.11
C VAL A 73 -6.74 -0.32 4.82
N LEU A 74 -7.98 -0.61 4.45
CA LEU A 74 -8.37 -1.90 3.91
C LEU A 74 -8.24 -1.83 2.39
N ILE A 75 -7.44 -2.74 1.83
CA ILE A 75 -7.23 -2.87 0.40
C ILE A 75 -7.95 -4.11 -0.15
N PRO A 76 -8.35 -4.09 -1.43
CA PRO A 76 -8.90 -5.28 -2.05
C PRO A 76 -7.88 -6.44 -2.07
N GLN A 77 -8.40 -7.68 -2.08
CA GLN A 77 -7.56 -8.88 -2.15
C GLN A 77 -6.73 -8.94 -3.44
N TYR A 78 -7.26 -8.36 -4.51
CA TYR A 78 -6.69 -8.38 -5.84
C TYR A 78 -6.60 -6.98 -6.41
N GLY A 79 -5.70 -6.79 -7.37
CA GLY A 79 -5.44 -5.49 -7.97
C GLY A 79 -4.26 -4.79 -7.31
N GLY A 80 -4.07 -3.53 -7.70
CA GLY A 80 -2.85 -2.80 -7.39
C GLY A 80 -1.66 -3.28 -8.21
N SER A 81 -0.76 -2.36 -8.52
CA SER A 81 0.50 -2.69 -9.20
C SER A 81 1.56 -3.06 -8.17
N PRO A 82 2.21 -4.24 -8.25
CA PRO A 82 3.27 -4.59 -7.33
C PRO A 82 4.50 -3.74 -7.60
N VAL A 83 5.09 -3.21 -6.53
CA VAL A 83 6.32 -2.42 -6.54
C VAL A 83 7.31 -3.07 -5.58
N LYS A 84 8.43 -3.56 -6.12
CA LYS A 84 9.51 -4.16 -5.32
C LYS A 84 10.62 -3.15 -5.13
N VAL A 85 11.01 -2.91 -3.88
CA VAL A 85 12.16 -2.05 -3.54
C VAL A 85 13.07 -2.84 -2.60
N GLY A 86 14.16 -3.36 -3.16
CA GLY A 86 15.02 -4.29 -2.43
C GLY A 86 14.31 -5.63 -2.19
N GLU A 87 14.20 -6.02 -0.92
CA GLU A 87 13.53 -7.24 -0.47
C GLU A 87 12.07 -6.99 -0.03
N ASP A 88 11.66 -5.72 0.07
CA ASP A 88 10.32 -5.35 0.49
C ASP A 88 9.35 -5.25 -0.69
N GLU A 89 8.16 -5.80 -0.50
CA GLU A 89 7.05 -5.75 -1.46
C GLU A 89 6.02 -4.69 -1.05
N PHE A 90 5.72 -3.80 -1.98
CA PHE A 90 4.73 -2.74 -1.85
C PHE A 90 3.69 -2.86 -2.96
N HIS A 91 2.55 -2.24 -2.74
CA HIS A 91 1.47 -2.22 -3.72
C HIS A 91 1.06 -0.78 -3.99
N LEU A 92 0.77 -0.49 -5.25
CA LEU A 92 0.30 0.80 -5.70
C LEU A 92 -1.16 0.68 -6.12
N PHE A 93 -2.06 1.31 -5.37
CA PHE A 93 -3.50 1.35 -5.65
C PHE A 93 -3.91 2.74 -6.14
N ARG A 94 -5.14 2.86 -6.64
CA ARG A 94 -5.80 4.16 -6.80
C ARG A 94 -6.64 4.47 -5.58
N ASP A 95 -6.84 5.76 -5.30
CA ASP A 95 -7.70 6.24 -4.20
C ASP A 95 -9.16 5.74 -4.31
N SER A 96 -9.58 5.38 -5.52
CA SER A 96 -10.92 4.87 -5.81
C SER A 96 -11.10 3.36 -5.62
N GLU A 97 -10.02 2.63 -5.36
CA GLU A 97 -9.99 1.15 -5.23
C GLU A 97 -9.94 0.71 -3.76
#